data_AF-A0A9Q0XCI4-F1
#
_entry.id   AF-A0A9Q0XCI4-F1
#
_cell.length_a   1.000
_cell.length_b   1.000
_cell.length_c   1.000
_cell.angle_alpha   90.00
_cell.angle_beta   90.00
_cell.angle_gamma   90.00
#
_symmetry.space_group_name_H-M   'P 1'
#
loop_
_entity.id
_entity.type
_entity.pdbx_description
1 polymer ?
#
loop_
_entity_poly.entity_id
_entity_poly.type
_entity_poly.pdbx_seq_one_letter_code
_entity_poly.pdbx_strand_id
1 'polypeptide(L)'
;MAFRRGGGRGWRRWGATAEAPAGTPEGEAPRDDSASLSAVKRLERSQRTDKIDAQFGFERLKEPGEKTGWLINMHPTEIVDEDKRLVSAVDYYFIQEDGGRFKVALPYKPYFYIATQKGCDREVSSFLSKKFQGKIAKLETVSKEDLDLPNHLVGLKRNYIKLSFHTVDDLVKVRKEIMPAVKKNRERNHSVDAYTSMLASALAGSTLTTQEEEPSKKTADQMENIVDMREYDVPYHIRLSIDLKIHVAHWYNVRYRGSSFPPEITRRDDLVERPDPVILAFDIETTKLPLKFPDAETDQIMMISYMIDGQGYLITNREIVSEDIEDFEFTPKPEYEGPFCVFNEPDEAHLLQRWFEHVQETKPTIMVTYNGDFFDWPFVEARAASHGLNMQQEIGFQKDNQGEYKSSQCIHMDCLRWVKRDSYLPVGSHNLKAAAKAKLGYDPVELDPEEMCRMATEEPQTLATYSVSDAVATYYMYMKYVHPFIFALCTIIPMEPDEVLRKGSGTLCEALLMVQAYHANIIFPNKQEQEFNKLTRDGHVLDSETYVGGHVEALESGVFRSDIPCRFKMNPAAFDFLLQRVEKTMRHAIEEEEGIPLEQVTNFQEVTFAFAFLFWSASEHCRV
;
A
#
# COMPACT_ATOMS: atom_id res chain seq x y z
N MET A 1 33.37 -0.82 -34.37
CA MET A 1 34.01 -2.00 -35.01
C MET A 1 34.35 -2.96 -33.89
N ALA A 2 33.96 -4.24 -33.83
CA ALA A 2 33.46 -5.16 -34.84
C ALA A 2 32.31 -6.02 -34.25
N PHE A 3 31.34 -6.31 -35.12
CA PHE A 3 30.19 -7.18 -34.89
C PHE A 3 30.60 -8.67 -34.87
N ARG A 4 29.96 -9.48 -34.02
CA ARG A 4 29.75 -10.91 -34.30
C ARG A 4 28.36 -11.37 -33.86
N ARG A 5 27.65 -11.95 -34.85
CA ARG A 5 26.30 -12.53 -34.81
C ARG A 5 26.30 -13.93 -34.19
N GLY A 6 25.13 -14.31 -33.67
CA GLY A 6 24.64 -15.68 -33.46
C GLY A 6 23.74 -15.70 -32.23
N GLY A 7 22.52 -16.26 -32.19
CA GLY A 7 21.74 -17.09 -33.09
C GLY A 7 20.68 -17.74 -32.19
N GLY A 8 19.40 -17.64 -32.55
CA GLY A 8 18.28 -18.12 -31.73
C GLY A 8 18.16 -19.65 -31.64
N ARG A 9 17.56 -20.12 -30.53
CA ARG A 9 16.86 -21.40 -30.25
C ARG A 9 16.31 -21.25 -28.82
N GLY A 10 15.02 -21.34 -28.51
CA GLY A 10 14.11 -22.46 -28.78
C GLY A 10 14.01 -23.32 -27.51
N TRP A 11 13.24 -22.88 -26.50
CA TRP A 11 12.99 -23.65 -25.28
C TRP A 11 11.86 -24.66 -25.51
N ARG A 12 12.22 -25.95 -25.49
CA ARG A 12 11.29 -27.10 -25.53
C ARG A 12 10.79 -27.42 -24.13
N ARG A 13 9.47 -27.42 -23.96
CA ARG A 13 8.76 -27.89 -22.77
C ARG A 13 8.58 -29.41 -22.86
N TRP A 14 9.05 -30.13 -21.85
CA TRP A 14 8.83 -31.57 -21.71
C TRP A 14 7.41 -31.81 -21.19
N GLY A 15 6.64 -32.58 -21.95
CA GLY A 15 5.33 -33.11 -21.56
C GLY A 15 5.47 -34.58 -21.19
N ALA A 16 5.08 -34.93 -19.97
CA ALA A 16 4.89 -36.31 -19.54
C ALA A 16 3.40 -36.65 -19.68
N THR A 17 3.10 -37.57 -20.58
CA THR A 17 1.78 -38.18 -20.78
C THR A 17 1.64 -39.37 -19.84
N ALA A 18 0.62 -39.35 -18.97
CA ALA A 18 0.15 -40.52 -18.24
C ALA A 18 -1.27 -40.85 -18.72
N GLU A 19 -1.44 -42.07 -19.19
CA GLU A 19 -2.68 -42.65 -19.71
C GLU A 19 -3.73 -42.85 -18.60
N ALA A 20 -5.00 -42.62 -18.93
CA ALA A 20 -6.15 -42.91 -18.08
C ALA A 20 -6.88 -44.18 -18.58
N PRO A 21 -7.35 -45.09 -17.71
CA PRO A 21 -8.27 -46.14 -18.09
C PRO A 21 -9.73 -45.69 -17.95
N ALA A 22 -10.59 -46.22 -18.82
CA ALA A 22 -12.02 -45.96 -18.91
C ALA A 22 -12.86 -46.98 -18.11
N GLY A 23 -14.00 -46.53 -17.56
CA GLY A 23 -15.08 -47.38 -17.02
C GLY A 23 -16.05 -46.64 -16.07
N THR A 24 -17.31 -46.47 -16.51
CA THR A 24 -18.47 -45.77 -15.87
C THR A 24 -19.09 -46.57 -14.69
N PRO A 25 -19.89 -45.97 -13.76
CA PRO A 25 -21.29 -45.56 -14.02
C PRO A 25 -21.76 -44.24 -13.36
N GLU A 26 -22.89 -43.74 -13.85
CA GLU A 26 -23.65 -42.57 -13.35
C GLU A 26 -24.05 -42.73 -11.87
N GLY A 27 -23.90 -41.67 -11.07
CA GLY A 27 -24.44 -41.61 -9.71
C GLY A 27 -23.86 -40.49 -8.82
N GLU A 28 -24.73 -39.53 -8.47
CA GLU A 28 -24.63 -38.52 -7.39
C GLU A 28 -23.63 -37.36 -7.52
N ALA A 29 -24.17 -36.14 -7.39
CA ALA A 29 -23.41 -34.89 -7.32
C ALA A 29 -22.46 -34.91 -6.10
N PRO A 30 -21.19 -34.50 -6.24
CA PRO A 30 -20.27 -34.45 -5.11
C PRO A 30 -20.74 -33.38 -4.12
N ARG A 31 -20.94 -33.78 -2.87
CA ARG A 31 -21.25 -32.90 -1.74
C ARG A 31 -20.06 -31.98 -1.41
N ASP A 32 -20.42 -30.85 -0.80
CA ASP A 32 -19.66 -29.64 -0.45
C ASP A 32 -18.55 -29.82 0.61
N ASP A 33 -17.91 -30.98 0.67
CA ASP A 33 -16.96 -31.33 1.74
C ASP A 33 -15.62 -30.57 1.63
N SER A 34 -15.20 -30.19 0.42
CA SER A 34 -13.96 -29.43 0.22
C SER A 34 -14.05 -27.97 0.69
N ALA A 35 -15.22 -27.34 0.54
CA ALA A 35 -15.46 -25.98 1.02
C ALA A 35 -15.50 -25.94 2.55
N SER A 36 -16.13 -26.94 3.17
CA SER A 36 -16.20 -27.11 4.62
C SER A 36 -14.81 -27.30 5.25
N LEU A 37 -13.97 -28.16 4.65
CA LEU A 37 -12.57 -28.34 5.06
C LEU A 37 -11.74 -27.06 4.91
N SER A 38 -12.03 -26.22 3.91
CA SER A 38 -11.37 -24.93 3.72
C SER A 38 -11.78 -23.89 4.75
N ALA A 39 -13.05 -23.88 5.16
CA ALA A 39 -13.60 -22.94 6.15
C ALA A 39 -13.05 -23.22 7.55
N VAL A 40 -12.95 -24.50 7.93
CA VAL A 40 -12.37 -24.92 9.22
C VAL A 40 -10.92 -24.45 9.33
N LYS A 41 -10.09 -24.65 8.29
CA LYS A 41 -8.69 -24.19 8.29
C LYS A 41 -8.56 -22.67 8.43
N ARG A 42 -9.45 -21.89 7.81
CA ARG A 42 -9.45 -20.43 7.96
C ARG A 42 -9.84 -20.00 9.36
N LEU A 43 -10.82 -20.68 9.97
CA LEU A 43 -11.21 -20.44 11.35
C LEU A 43 -10.10 -20.82 12.34
N GLU A 44 -9.42 -21.94 12.14
CA GLU A 44 -8.26 -22.35 12.95
C GLU A 44 -7.13 -21.30 12.85
N ARG A 45 -6.90 -20.75 11.65
CA ARG A 45 -5.92 -19.67 11.45
C ARG A 45 -6.32 -18.41 12.24
N SER A 46 -7.58 -17.98 12.12
CA SER A 46 -8.14 -16.86 12.88
C SER A 46 -7.99 -17.05 14.40
N GLN A 47 -8.30 -18.25 14.91
CA GLN A 47 -8.13 -18.58 16.32
C GLN A 47 -6.67 -18.60 16.78
N ARG A 48 -5.74 -19.03 15.93
CA ARG A 48 -4.31 -18.99 16.23
C ARG A 48 -3.79 -17.55 16.27
N THR A 49 -4.22 -16.72 15.31
CA THR A 49 -3.96 -15.28 15.31
C THR A 49 -4.50 -14.62 16.59
N ASP A 50 -5.73 -14.94 17.00
CA ASP A 50 -6.31 -14.43 18.25
C ASP A 50 -5.48 -14.76 19.51
N LYS A 51 -4.85 -15.95 19.55
CA LYS A 51 -3.97 -16.33 20.67
C LYS A 51 -2.68 -15.51 20.70
N ILE A 52 -2.05 -15.33 19.55
CA ILE A 52 -0.82 -14.54 19.41
C ILE A 52 -1.11 -13.07 19.75
N ASP A 53 -2.17 -12.51 19.17
CA ASP A 53 -2.57 -11.12 19.44
C ASP A 53 -2.81 -10.88 20.94
N ALA A 54 -3.45 -11.82 21.64
CA ALA A 54 -3.67 -11.75 23.08
C ALA A 54 -2.37 -11.78 23.90
N GLN A 55 -1.35 -12.55 23.48
CA GLN A 55 -0.03 -12.55 24.14
C GLN A 55 0.61 -11.15 24.11
N PHE A 56 0.43 -10.41 23.00
CA PHE A 56 0.89 -9.04 22.81
C PHE A 56 -0.09 -7.97 23.35
N GLY A 57 -1.12 -8.39 24.10
CA GLY A 57 -2.06 -7.51 24.80
C GLY A 57 -3.31 -7.13 24.00
N PHE A 58 -3.44 -7.55 22.74
CA PHE A 58 -4.63 -7.28 21.92
C PHE A 58 -5.72 -8.32 22.17
N GLU A 59 -6.35 -8.22 23.34
CA GLU A 59 -7.49 -9.06 23.66
C GLU A 59 -8.76 -8.59 22.93
N ARG A 60 -9.49 -9.56 22.37
CA ARG A 60 -10.80 -9.33 21.77
C ARG A 60 -11.82 -9.00 22.85
N LEU A 61 -12.59 -7.93 22.68
CA LEU A 61 -13.65 -7.57 23.63
C LEU A 61 -14.69 -8.70 23.76
N LYS A 62 -14.93 -9.15 25.01
CA LYS A 62 -15.89 -10.21 25.34
C LYS A 62 -17.10 -9.70 26.12
N GLU A 63 -16.90 -8.68 26.94
CA GLU A 63 -17.94 -8.13 27.80
C GLU A 63 -18.54 -6.86 27.18
N PRO A 64 -19.87 -6.68 27.24
CA PRO A 64 -20.50 -5.45 26.80
C PRO A 64 -19.90 -4.25 27.54
N GLY A 65 -19.52 -3.24 26.77
CA GLY A 65 -18.81 -2.09 27.31
C GLY A 65 -18.45 -1.09 26.22
N GLU A 66 -17.89 0.02 26.65
CA GLU A 66 -17.46 1.12 25.80
C GLU A 66 -15.99 1.41 26.12
N LYS A 67 -15.14 1.37 25.10
CA LYS A 67 -13.71 1.66 25.23
C LYS A 67 -13.30 2.71 24.20
N THR A 68 -12.53 3.70 24.64
CA THR A 68 -11.88 4.66 23.74
C THR A 68 -10.46 4.21 23.46
N GLY A 69 -10.05 4.21 22.20
CA GLY A 69 -8.71 3.82 21.79
C GLY A 69 -8.32 4.46 20.46
N TRP A 70 -7.02 4.67 20.29
CA TRP A 70 -6.39 5.09 19.05
C TRP A 70 -6.18 3.88 18.15
N LEU A 71 -6.71 3.93 16.93
CA LEU A 71 -6.62 2.83 15.98
C LEU A 71 -5.20 2.78 15.41
N ILE A 72 -4.43 1.75 15.76
CA ILE A 72 -3.05 1.57 15.29
C ILE A 72 -2.94 0.65 14.08
N ASN A 73 -3.78 -0.39 13.97
CA ASN A 73 -3.71 -1.36 12.89
C ASN A 73 -5.08 -1.94 12.54
N MET A 74 -5.22 -2.55 11.36
CA MET A 74 -6.43 -3.28 10.96
C MET A 74 -6.10 -4.43 10.00
N HIS A 75 -6.82 -5.54 10.09
CA HIS A 75 -6.58 -6.73 9.24
C HIS A 75 -7.89 -7.45 8.86
N PRO A 76 -8.05 -7.94 7.61
CA PRO A 76 -9.14 -8.85 7.26
C PRO A 76 -9.12 -10.12 8.12
N THR A 77 -10.28 -10.55 8.61
CA THR A 77 -10.47 -11.78 9.37
C THR A 77 -11.81 -12.45 9.03
N GLU A 78 -12.02 -13.63 9.58
CA GLU A 78 -13.31 -14.32 9.55
C GLU A 78 -13.71 -14.68 10.99
N ILE A 79 -14.98 -14.40 11.30
CA ILE A 79 -15.59 -14.70 12.60
C ILE A 79 -16.83 -15.57 12.41
N VAL A 80 -17.26 -16.21 13.49
CA VAL A 80 -18.51 -16.99 13.51
C VAL A 80 -19.62 -16.10 14.07
N ASP A 81 -20.71 -15.93 13.33
CA ASP A 81 -21.90 -15.21 13.79
C ASP A 81 -22.77 -16.07 14.74
N GLU A 82 -23.85 -15.49 15.27
CA GLU A 82 -24.75 -16.21 16.19
C GLU A 82 -25.44 -17.42 15.56
N ASP A 83 -25.64 -17.40 14.24
CA ASP A 83 -26.21 -18.49 13.46
C ASP A 83 -25.17 -19.58 13.13
N LYS A 84 -23.99 -19.50 13.75
CA LYS A 84 -22.83 -20.38 13.52
C LYS A 84 -22.33 -20.37 12.07
N ARG A 85 -22.57 -19.27 11.35
CA ARG A 85 -22.09 -19.06 9.99
C ARG A 85 -20.79 -18.27 10.03
N LEU A 86 -19.89 -18.62 9.12
CA LEU A 86 -18.66 -17.87 8.92
C LEU A 86 -18.99 -16.56 8.19
N VAL A 87 -18.54 -15.44 8.73
CA VAL A 87 -18.71 -14.12 8.12
C VAL A 87 -17.37 -13.40 8.05
N SER A 88 -17.16 -12.66 6.97
CA SER A 88 -15.99 -11.80 6.85
C SER A 88 -16.13 -10.58 7.78
N ALA A 89 -15.01 -10.22 8.40
CA ALA A 89 -14.89 -9.07 9.29
C ALA A 89 -13.51 -8.43 9.14
N VAL A 90 -13.33 -7.23 9.70
CA VAL A 90 -12.00 -6.62 9.87
C VAL A 90 -11.73 -6.52 11.36
N ASP A 91 -10.58 -7.03 11.79
CA ASP A 91 -10.05 -6.78 13.12
C ASP A 91 -9.42 -5.40 13.16
N TYR A 92 -9.81 -4.61 14.15
CA TYR A 92 -9.27 -3.27 14.43
C TYR A 92 -8.53 -3.32 15.78
N TYR A 93 -7.28 -2.85 15.78
CA TYR A 93 -6.34 -2.94 16.90
C TYR A 93 -6.18 -1.55 17.53
N PHE A 94 -6.43 -1.42 18.82
CA PHE A 94 -6.50 -0.14 19.52
C PHE A 94 -5.51 -0.05 20.67
N ILE A 95 -4.95 1.15 20.84
CA ILE A 95 -4.16 1.55 22.02
C ILE A 95 -4.96 2.58 22.81
N GLN A 96 -5.13 2.36 24.10
CA GLN A 96 -5.80 3.27 25.03
C GLN A 96 -4.82 4.32 25.58
N GLU A 97 -5.33 5.40 26.17
CA GLU A 97 -4.51 6.46 26.79
C GLU A 97 -3.60 5.94 27.92
N ASP A 98 -4.03 4.88 28.63
CA ASP A 98 -3.26 4.23 29.70
C ASP A 98 -2.23 3.20 29.20
N GLY A 99 -2.02 3.11 27.88
CA GLY A 99 -1.18 2.11 27.24
C GLY A 99 -1.84 0.73 27.11
N GLY A 100 -3.05 0.55 27.64
CA GLY A 100 -3.85 -0.66 27.49
C GLY A 100 -4.16 -0.93 26.01
N ARG A 101 -4.28 -2.22 25.65
CA ARG A 101 -4.52 -2.63 24.27
C ARG A 101 -5.78 -3.48 24.20
N PHE A 102 -6.49 -3.37 23.09
CA PHE A 102 -7.63 -4.24 22.81
C PHE A 102 -7.88 -4.32 21.32
N LYS A 103 -8.63 -5.32 20.88
CA LYS A 103 -9.11 -5.40 19.50
C LYS A 103 -10.58 -5.73 19.42
N VAL A 104 -11.16 -5.46 18.26
CA VAL A 104 -12.56 -5.78 17.96
C VAL A 104 -12.70 -6.18 16.48
N ALA A 105 -13.53 -7.19 16.21
CA ALA A 105 -13.92 -7.55 14.84
C ALA A 105 -15.20 -6.83 14.45
N LEU A 106 -15.18 -6.12 13.33
CA LEU A 106 -16.37 -5.54 12.73
C LEU A 106 -16.80 -6.38 11.52
N PRO A 107 -17.88 -7.18 11.63
CA PRO A 107 -18.43 -7.91 10.50
C PRO A 107 -19.07 -6.94 9.51
N TYR A 108 -18.80 -7.14 8.22
CA TYR A 108 -19.38 -6.32 7.15
C TYR A 108 -19.50 -7.14 5.88
N LYS A 109 -20.63 -7.04 5.17
CA LYS A 109 -20.89 -7.89 4.01
C LYS A 109 -20.06 -7.42 2.81
N PRO A 110 -19.13 -8.23 2.27
CA PRO A 110 -18.47 -7.91 1.01
C PRO A 110 -19.50 -7.75 -0.10
N TYR A 111 -19.23 -6.90 -1.09
CA TYR A 111 -20.15 -6.72 -2.22
C TYR A 111 -19.44 -6.27 -3.50
N PHE A 112 -20.14 -6.42 -4.61
CA PHE A 112 -19.86 -5.76 -5.89
C PHE A 112 -21.16 -5.44 -6.62
N TYR A 113 -21.07 -4.72 -7.74
CA TYR A 113 -22.23 -4.30 -8.53
C TYR A 113 -22.27 -4.99 -9.89
N ILE A 114 -23.47 -5.21 -10.40
CA ILE A 114 -23.70 -5.56 -11.80
C ILE A 114 -24.65 -4.57 -12.45
N ALA A 115 -24.47 -4.29 -13.72
CA ALA A 115 -25.46 -3.60 -14.55
C ALA A 115 -26.18 -4.61 -15.43
N THR A 116 -27.47 -4.40 -15.65
CA THR A 116 -28.28 -5.22 -16.56
C THR A 116 -28.76 -4.43 -17.77
N GLN A 117 -29.31 -5.14 -18.75
CA GLN A 117 -30.12 -4.53 -19.80
C GLN A 117 -31.30 -3.77 -19.19
N LYS A 118 -31.76 -2.71 -19.87
CA LYS A 118 -32.84 -1.85 -19.40
C LYS A 118 -34.11 -2.68 -19.16
N GLY A 119 -34.71 -2.55 -17.97
CA GLY A 119 -35.96 -3.24 -17.62
C GLY A 119 -35.80 -4.66 -17.06
N CYS A 120 -34.60 -5.25 -17.12
CA CYS A 120 -34.38 -6.65 -16.68
C CYS A 120 -33.95 -6.79 -15.21
N ASP A 121 -33.84 -5.69 -14.45
CA ASP A 121 -33.28 -5.68 -13.08
C ASP A 121 -33.94 -6.72 -12.16
N ARG A 122 -35.28 -6.81 -12.20
CA ARG A 122 -36.07 -7.70 -11.34
C ARG A 122 -35.91 -9.17 -11.72
N GLU A 123 -35.88 -9.47 -13.02
CA GLU A 123 -35.76 -10.84 -13.54
C GLU A 123 -34.37 -11.40 -13.25
N VAL A 124 -33.33 -10.60 -13.49
CA VAL A 124 -31.94 -10.93 -13.17
C VAL A 124 -31.78 -11.11 -11.65
N SER A 125 -32.34 -10.22 -10.82
CA SER A 125 -32.27 -10.35 -9.37
C SER A 125 -32.91 -11.66 -8.88
N SER A 126 -34.09 -12.01 -9.38
CA SER A 126 -34.79 -13.26 -9.03
C SER A 126 -34.01 -14.50 -9.48
N PHE A 127 -33.41 -14.44 -10.67
CA PHE A 127 -32.57 -15.52 -11.19
C PHE A 127 -31.30 -15.71 -10.35
N LEU A 128 -30.57 -14.64 -10.05
CA LEU A 128 -29.33 -14.70 -9.24
C LEU A 128 -29.61 -15.22 -7.83
N SER A 129 -30.73 -14.78 -7.22
CA SER A 129 -31.16 -15.27 -5.91
C SER A 129 -31.40 -16.79 -5.90
N LYS A 130 -31.99 -17.35 -6.97
CA LYS A 130 -32.20 -18.80 -7.11
C LYS A 130 -30.92 -19.56 -7.45
N LYS A 131 -30.13 -19.04 -8.40
CA LYS A 131 -28.90 -19.70 -8.89
C LYS A 131 -27.81 -19.77 -7.81
N PHE A 132 -27.65 -18.71 -7.03
CA PHE A 132 -26.62 -18.58 -6.00
C PHE A 132 -27.22 -18.63 -4.58
N GLN A 133 -28.29 -19.41 -4.42
CA GLN A 133 -28.92 -19.63 -3.12
C GLN A 133 -27.89 -20.13 -2.11
N GLY A 134 -27.83 -19.51 -0.94
CA GLY A 134 -26.86 -19.82 0.11
C GLY A 134 -25.52 -19.07 0.01
N LYS A 135 -25.14 -18.54 -1.17
CA LYS A 135 -23.93 -17.72 -1.34
C LYS A 135 -24.22 -16.22 -1.28
N ILE A 136 -25.29 -15.77 -1.95
CA ILE A 136 -25.69 -14.36 -1.92
C ILE A 136 -26.53 -14.09 -0.67
N ALA A 137 -26.07 -13.16 0.16
CA ALA A 137 -26.73 -12.74 1.38
C ALA A 137 -27.83 -11.69 1.13
N LYS A 138 -27.63 -10.78 0.18
CA LYS A 138 -28.59 -9.73 -0.16
C LYS A 138 -28.42 -9.26 -1.61
N LEU A 139 -29.54 -8.96 -2.27
CA LEU A 139 -29.60 -8.25 -3.55
C LEU A 139 -30.36 -6.94 -3.34
N GLU A 140 -29.80 -5.83 -3.79
CA GLU A 140 -30.45 -4.51 -3.75
C GLU A 140 -30.19 -3.71 -5.02
N THR A 141 -31.23 -3.10 -5.59
CA THR A 141 -31.06 -2.17 -6.71
C THR A 141 -30.69 -0.79 -6.17
N VAL A 142 -29.59 -0.23 -6.67
CA VAL A 142 -29.07 1.08 -6.28
C VAL A 142 -28.84 1.95 -7.51
N SER A 143 -28.99 3.26 -7.37
CA SER A 143 -28.70 4.22 -8.45
C SER A 143 -27.38 4.94 -8.16
N LYS A 144 -26.44 4.89 -9.11
CA LYS A 144 -25.10 5.49 -9.01
C LYS A 144 -24.88 6.51 -10.13
N GLU A 145 -24.03 7.50 -9.87
CA GLU A 145 -23.50 8.38 -10.92
C GLU A 145 -22.51 7.58 -11.77
N ASP A 146 -22.77 7.49 -13.06
CA ASP A 146 -21.92 6.82 -14.05
C ASP A 146 -21.43 7.87 -15.04
N LEU A 147 -20.16 8.25 -14.94
CA LEU A 147 -19.58 9.33 -15.74
C LEU A 147 -19.50 8.97 -17.23
N ASP A 148 -19.58 7.68 -17.57
CA ASP A 148 -19.66 7.19 -18.95
C ASP A 148 -21.09 7.26 -19.52
N LEU A 149 -22.10 7.53 -18.69
CA LEU A 149 -23.49 7.64 -19.13
C LEU A 149 -23.70 8.96 -19.90
N PRO A 150 -24.26 8.91 -21.13
CA PRO A 150 -24.61 10.13 -21.86
C PRO A 150 -25.57 11.00 -21.08
N ASN A 151 -25.29 12.30 -21.03
CA ASN A 151 -26.08 13.30 -20.30
C ASN A 151 -26.13 13.08 -18.77
N HIS A 152 -25.15 12.41 -18.15
CA HIS A 152 -25.10 12.28 -16.68
C HIS A 152 -25.15 13.64 -15.95
N LEU A 153 -24.60 14.71 -16.55
CA LEU A 153 -24.60 16.08 -15.99
C LEU A 153 -26.00 16.67 -15.75
N VAL A 154 -27.07 16.15 -16.38
CA VAL A 154 -28.44 16.58 -16.09
C VAL A 154 -29.07 15.84 -14.89
N GLY A 155 -28.28 15.02 -14.18
CA GLY A 155 -28.71 14.22 -13.02
C GLY A 155 -29.19 12.81 -13.38
N LEU A 156 -28.91 12.33 -14.60
CA LEU A 156 -29.23 10.96 -15.00
C LEU A 156 -28.29 9.97 -14.31
N LYS A 157 -28.87 9.04 -13.56
CA LYS A 157 -28.16 7.97 -12.86
C LYS A 157 -28.37 6.63 -13.55
N ARG A 158 -27.42 5.73 -13.37
CA ARG A 158 -27.54 4.33 -13.81
C ARG A 158 -27.93 3.44 -12.63
N ASN A 159 -28.84 2.51 -12.88
CA ASN A 159 -29.21 1.49 -11.90
C ASN A 159 -28.24 0.32 -11.97
N TYR A 160 -27.85 -0.16 -10.79
CA TYR A 160 -27.00 -1.32 -10.57
C TYR A 160 -27.67 -2.25 -9.56
N ILE A 161 -27.45 -3.55 -9.69
CA ILE A 161 -27.80 -4.52 -8.65
C ILE A 161 -26.54 -4.76 -7.81
N LYS A 162 -26.60 -4.47 -6.52
CA LYS A 162 -25.56 -4.76 -5.54
C LYS A 162 -25.76 -6.17 -4.99
N LEU A 163 -24.73 -7.00 -5.15
CA LEU A 163 -24.68 -8.36 -4.62
C LEU A 163 -23.86 -8.32 -3.34
N SER A 164 -24.48 -8.61 -2.19
CA SER A 164 -23.79 -8.69 -0.89
C SER A 164 -23.63 -10.14 -0.45
N PHE A 165 -22.50 -10.47 0.14
CA PHE A 165 -22.10 -11.83 0.52
C PHE A 165 -21.86 -11.95 2.03
N HIS A 166 -21.84 -13.17 2.57
CA HIS A 166 -21.42 -13.42 3.95
C HIS A 166 -19.89 -13.46 4.07
N THR A 167 -19.21 -14.02 3.07
CA THR A 167 -17.75 -14.14 3.04
C THR A 167 -17.15 -13.59 1.74
N VAL A 168 -15.86 -13.23 1.79
CA VAL A 168 -15.08 -12.86 0.59
C VAL A 168 -14.92 -14.08 -0.34
N ASP A 169 -14.85 -15.29 0.21
CA ASP A 169 -14.78 -16.53 -0.58
C ASP A 169 -16.03 -16.72 -1.46
N ASP A 170 -17.23 -16.49 -0.90
CA ASP A 170 -18.49 -16.53 -1.66
C ASP A 170 -18.52 -15.47 -2.77
N LEU A 171 -18.06 -14.25 -2.46
CA LEU A 171 -17.92 -13.18 -3.45
C LEU A 171 -17.04 -13.63 -4.62
N VAL A 172 -15.86 -14.18 -4.34
CA VAL A 172 -14.91 -14.63 -5.36
C VAL A 172 -15.48 -15.77 -6.20
N LYS A 173 -16.18 -16.72 -5.57
CA LYS A 173 -16.87 -17.83 -6.26
C LYS A 173 -17.93 -17.32 -7.24
N VAL A 174 -18.82 -16.43 -6.79
CA VAL A 174 -19.88 -15.87 -7.66
C VAL A 174 -19.30 -14.98 -8.75
N ARG A 175 -18.29 -14.15 -8.44
CA ARG A 175 -17.56 -13.34 -9.42
C ARG A 175 -16.97 -14.20 -10.55
N LYS A 176 -16.37 -15.35 -10.21
CA LYS A 176 -15.75 -16.27 -11.18
C LYS A 176 -16.78 -16.86 -12.15
N GLU A 177 -18.03 -17.03 -11.72
CA GLU A 177 -19.11 -17.54 -12.56
C GLU A 177 -19.77 -16.45 -13.43
N ILE A 178 -19.89 -15.21 -12.91
CA ILE A 178 -20.52 -14.09 -13.63
C ILE A 178 -19.57 -13.48 -14.69
N MET A 179 -18.27 -13.34 -14.37
CA MET A 179 -17.29 -12.65 -15.21
C MET A 179 -17.25 -13.14 -16.68
N PRO A 180 -17.22 -14.47 -16.98
CA PRO A 180 -17.17 -14.93 -18.36
C PRO A 180 -18.43 -14.57 -19.16
N ALA A 181 -19.59 -14.57 -18.50
CA ALA A 181 -20.83 -14.22 -19.15
C ALA A 181 -20.89 -12.72 -19.47
N VAL A 182 -20.46 -11.86 -18.54
CA VAL A 182 -20.36 -10.41 -18.78
C VAL A 182 -19.45 -10.11 -19.97
N LYS A 183 -18.28 -10.76 -20.04
CA LYS A 183 -17.35 -10.60 -21.17
C LYS A 183 -18.00 -10.98 -22.50
N LYS A 184 -18.62 -12.16 -22.56
CA LYS A 184 -19.34 -12.64 -23.76
C LYS A 184 -20.48 -11.70 -24.18
N ASN A 185 -21.24 -11.19 -23.21
CA ASN A 185 -22.37 -10.30 -23.48
C ASN A 185 -21.91 -8.93 -23.98
N ARG A 186 -20.79 -8.42 -23.44
CA ARG A 186 -20.19 -7.15 -23.87
C ARG A 186 -19.70 -7.24 -25.32
N GLU A 187 -18.99 -8.33 -25.67
CA GLU A 187 -18.56 -8.60 -27.06
C GLU A 187 -19.77 -8.71 -28.02
N ARG A 188 -20.83 -9.41 -27.60
CA ARG A 188 -22.08 -9.52 -28.38
C ARG A 188 -22.72 -8.15 -28.60
N ASN A 189 -22.87 -7.34 -27.57
CA ASN A 189 -23.49 -6.01 -27.69
C ASN A 189 -22.68 -5.08 -28.59
N HIS A 190 -21.34 -5.08 -28.47
CA HIS A 190 -20.48 -4.32 -29.38
C HIS A 190 -20.67 -4.73 -30.84
N SER A 191 -20.83 -6.03 -31.13
CA SER A 191 -21.08 -6.50 -32.50
C SER A 191 -22.45 -6.08 -33.05
N VAL A 192 -23.48 -6.08 -32.21
CA VAL A 192 -24.85 -5.66 -32.57
C VAL A 192 -24.91 -4.16 -32.80
N ASP A 193 -24.28 -3.35 -31.95
CA ASP A 193 -24.20 -1.91 -32.11
C ASP A 193 -23.44 -1.51 -33.38
N ALA A 194 -22.34 -2.21 -33.71
CA ALA A 194 -21.59 -1.99 -34.95
C ALA A 194 -22.45 -2.30 -36.20
N TYR A 195 -23.17 -3.43 -36.18
CA TYR A 195 -24.07 -3.81 -37.27
C TYR A 195 -25.25 -2.83 -37.41
N THR A 196 -25.82 -2.39 -36.29
CA THR A 196 -26.96 -1.45 -36.25
C THR A 196 -26.52 -0.06 -36.70
N SER A 197 -25.34 0.40 -36.30
CA SER A 197 -24.75 1.66 -36.77
C SER A 197 -24.45 1.61 -38.27
N MET A 198 -24.00 0.47 -38.79
CA MET A 198 -23.76 0.27 -40.22
C MET A 198 -25.07 0.21 -41.02
N LEU A 199 -26.10 -0.42 -40.47
CA LEU A 199 -27.47 -0.40 -41.02
C LEU A 199 -28.08 0.99 -41.00
N ALA A 200 -27.94 1.73 -39.90
CA ALA A 200 -28.41 3.11 -39.78
C ALA A 200 -27.69 4.05 -40.76
N SER A 201 -26.40 3.84 -41.01
CA SER A 201 -25.65 4.60 -42.02
C SER A 201 -26.05 4.20 -43.46
N ALA A 202 -26.42 2.94 -43.69
CA ALA A 202 -26.90 2.46 -44.99
C ALA A 202 -28.37 2.81 -45.27
N LEU A 203 -29.19 2.99 -44.23
CA LEU A 203 -30.62 3.28 -44.29
C LEU A 203 -30.98 4.74 -44.00
N ALA A 204 -30.00 5.65 -44.00
CA ALA A 204 -30.17 7.10 -43.81
C ALA A 204 -30.98 7.83 -44.93
N GLY A 205 -31.95 7.14 -45.52
CA GLY A 205 -32.97 7.66 -46.43
C GLY A 205 -34.35 7.01 -46.30
N SER A 206 -34.63 6.18 -45.28
CA SER A 206 -35.94 5.55 -45.12
C SER A 206 -36.32 5.39 -43.65
N THR A 207 -37.38 6.12 -43.25
CA THR A 207 -38.02 6.04 -41.94
C THR A 207 -38.69 4.66 -41.77
N LEU A 208 -38.16 3.83 -40.87
CA LEU A 208 -38.83 2.60 -40.45
C LEU A 208 -39.09 2.64 -38.94
N THR A 209 -40.37 2.71 -38.60
CA THR A 209 -40.90 2.45 -37.27
C THR A 209 -40.64 0.99 -36.90
N THR A 210 -39.76 0.75 -35.94
CA THR A 210 -39.57 -0.57 -35.32
C THR A 210 -40.69 -0.78 -34.30
N GLN A 211 -41.66 -1.61 -34.67
CA GLN A 211 -42.60 -2.21 -33.72
C GLN A 211 -41.82 -3.16 -32.81
N GLU A 212 -42.01 -3.00 -31.49
CA GLU A 212 -41.49 -3.88 -30.46
C GLU A 212 -42.18 -5.25 -30.55
N GLU A 213 -41.49 -6.24 -31.12
CA GLU A 213 -41.86 -7.64 -30.92
C GLU A 213 -41.28 -8.12 -29.57
N GLU A 214 -42.16 -8.39 -28.60
CA GLU A 214 -41.80 -9.07 -27.36
C GLU A 214 -41.18 -10.45 -27.67
N PRO A 215 -39.95 -10.77 -27.21
CA PRO A 215 -39.46 -12.13 -27.24
C PRO A 215 -40.18 -12.96 -26.18
N SER A 216 -40.79 -14.04 -26.65
CA SER A 216 -41.51 -15.04 -25.87
C SER A 216 -40.78 -15.47 -24.58
N LYS A 217 -41.50 -15.37 -23.46
CA LYS A 217 -41.19 -15.92 -22.14
C LYS A 217 -41.00 -17.45 -22.19
N LYS A 218 -39.80 -17.89 -22.53
CA LYS A 218 -39.25 -19.19 -22.11
C LYS A 218 -38.11 -18.91 -21.14
N THR A 219 -37.81 -19.85 -20.26
CA THR A 219 -36.78 -19.81 -19.21
C THR A 219 -35.38 -19.49 -19.78
N ALA A 220 -35.16 -18.27 -20.22
CA ALA A 220 -33.91 -17.77 -20.76
C ALA A 220 -32.92 -17.64 -19.61
N ASP A 221 -31.68 -18.05 -19.84
CA ASP A 221 -30.58 -17.83 -18.91
C ASP A 221 -30.42 -16.32 -18.73
N GLN A 222 -30.93 -15.78 -17.62
CA GLN A 222 -30.91 -14.35 -17.33
C GLN A 222 -29.49 -13.82 -17.15
N MET A 223 -28.49 -14.70 -17.13
CA MET A 223 -27.08 -14.33 -17.22
C MET A 223 -26.76 -13.55 -18.52
N GLU A 224 -27.51 -13.76 -19.60
CA GLU A 224 -27.36 -13.01 -20.86
C GLU A 224 -27.76 -11.53 -20.76
N ASN A 225 -28.52 -11.18 -19.72
CA ASN A 225 -29.01 -9.83 -19.47
C ASN A 225 -28.05 -9.01 -18.59
N ILE A 226 -26.96 -9.60 -18.12
CA ILE A 226 -25.91 -8.90 -17.35
C ILE A 226 -24.90 -8.30 -18.33
N VAL A 227 -24.76 -6.97 -18.32
CA VAL A 227 -23.97 -6.23 -19.31
C VAL A 227 -22.64 -5.71 -18.77
N ASP A 228 -22.54 -5.51 -17.46
CA ASP A 228 -21.32 -4.99 -16.83
C ASP A 228 -21.22 -5.47 -15.37
N MET A 229 -20.01 -5.46 -14.83
CA MET A 229 -19.70 -5.74 -13.43
C MET A 229 -18.71 -4.69 -12.94
N ARG A 230 -18.95 -4.11 -11.76
CA ARG A 230 -18.18 -2.98 -11.22
C ARG A 230 -17.77 -3.23 -9.77
N GLU A 231 -16.65 -2.64 -9.38
CA GLU A 231 -16.10 -2.68 -8.02
C GLU A 231 -15.86 -4.09 -7.44
N TYR A 232 -15.60 -5.08 -8.29
CA TYR A 232 -15.44 -6.51 -7.92
C TYR A 232 -14.03 -6.91 -7.46
N ASP A 233 -13.09 -5.98 -7.54
CA ASP A 233 -11.67 -6.13 -7.24
C ASP A 233 -11.18 -5.18 -6.13
N VAL A 234 -12.10 -4.45 -5.50
CA VAL A 234 -11.81 -3.61 -4.33
C VAL A 234 -11.45 -4.52 -3.15
N PRO A 235 -10.25 -4.37 -2.54
CA PRO A 235 -9.87 -5.14 -1.36
C PRO A 235 -10.84 -4.93 -0.19
N TYR A 236 -11.08 -6.00 0.57
CA TYR A 236 -12.17 -6.03 1.55
C TYR A 236 -11.98 -5.06 2.72
N HIS A 237 -10.77 -4.93 3.28
CA HIS A 237 -10.48 -3.97 4.34
C HIS A 237 -10.55 -2.53 3.85
N ILE A 238 -10.10 -2.26 2.62
CA ILE A 238 -10.24 -0.95 1.96
C ILE A 238 -11.73 -0.60 1.80
N ARG A 239 -12.56 -1.58 1.40
CA ARG A 239 -14.02 -1.40 1.28
C ARG A 239 -14.64 -0.94 2.60
N LEU A 240 -14.39 -1.64 3.71
CA LEU A 240 -14.93 -1.22 5.02
C LEU A 240 -14.44 0.18 5.40
N SER A 241 -13.15 0.43 5.22
CA SER A 241 -12.52 1.69 5.61
C SER A 241 -13.16 2.88 4.86
N ILE A 242 -13.41 2.73 3.56
CA ILE A 242 -14.12 3.72 2.74
C ILE A 242 -15.59 3.86 3.19
N ASP A 243 -16.31 2.74 3.26
CA ASP A 243 -17.76 2.75 3.47
C ASP A 243 -18.15 3.31 4.84
N LEU A 244 -17.36 2.98 5.87
CA LEU A 244 -17.59 3.34 7.27
C LEU A 244 -16.74 4.52 7.74
N LYS A 245 -15.88 5.07 6.88
CA LYS A 245 -14.96 6.17 7.18
C LYS A 245 -14.02 5.89 8.37
N ILE A 246 -13.61 4.63 8.53
CA ILE A 246 -12.68 4.21 9.58
C ILE A 246 -11.27 4.19 9.02
N HIS A 247 -10.39 5.02 9.55
CA HIS A 247 -9.01 5.19 9.10
C HIS A 247 -8.08 5.00 10.30
N VAL A 248 -6.93 4.37 10.06
CA VAL A 248 -5.88 4.23 11.07
C VAL A 248 -5.37 5.62 11.47
N ALA A 249 -4.80 5.72 12.67
CA ALA A 249 -4.25 6.95 13.25
C ALA A 249 -5.27 7.98 13.76
N HIS A 250 -6.52 7.58 13.99
CA HIS A 250 -7.53 8.37 14.70
C HIS A 250 -7.98 7.71 16.00
N TRP A 251 -8.50 8.52 16.92
CA TRP A 251 -9.20 8.03 18.10
C TRP A 251 -10.62 7.61 17.75
N TYR A 252 -11.03 6.47 18.32
CA TYR A 252 -12.37 5.96 18.21
C TYR A 252 -12.90 5.54 19.57
N ASN A 253 -14.20 5.69 19.70
CA ASN A 253 -14.97 5.07 20.76
C ASN A 253 -15.65 3.81 20.22
N VAL A 254 -15.35 2.68 20.85
CA VAL A 254 -15.79 1.34 20.47
C VAL A 254 -16.80 0.88 21.50
N ARG A 255 -18.07 0.81 21.10
CA ARG A 255 -19.14 0.25 21.93
C ARG A 255 -19.44 -1.17 21.47
N TYR A 256 -19.18 -2.13 22.35
CA TYR A 256 -19.51 -3.53 22.16
C TYR A 256 -20.74 -3.88 23.01
N ARG A 257 -21.77 -4.48 22.40
CA ARG A 257 -23.03 -4.85 23.09
C ARG A 257 -23.24 -6.36 23.19
N GLY A 258 -22.15 -7.14 23.13
CA GLY A 258 -22.19 -8.61 23.04
C GLY A 258 -22.23 -9.10 21.60
N SER A 259 -22.33 -10.42 21.42
CA SER A 259 -22.28 -11.09 20.10
C SER A 259 -23.46 -10.77 19.19
N SER A 260 -24.58 -10.31 19.75
CA SER A 260 -25.84 -10.14 19.02
C SER A 260 -25.89 -8.91 18.12
N PHE A 261 -25.00 -7.94 18.35
CA PHE A 261 -24.92 -6.72 17.53
C PHE A 261 -23.48 -6.47 17.09
N PRO A 262 -23.27 -5.98 15.85
CA PRO A 262 -21.95 -5.54 15.44
C PRO A 262 -21.48 -4.39 16.34
N PRO A 263 -20.18 -4.27 16.61
CA PRO A 263 -19.62 -3.19 17.40
C PRO A 263 -19.83 -1.83 16.71
N GLU A 264 -20.15 -0.81 17.50
CA GLU A 264 -20.25 0.58 17.02
C GLU A 264 -18.89 1.25 17.19
N ILE A 265 -18.26 1.68 16.09
CA ILE A 265 -16.97 2.38 16.09
C ILE A 265 -17.21 3.82 15.66
N THR A 266 -17.06 4.78 16.58
CA THR A 266 -17.35 6.20 16.34
C THR A 266 -16.09 7.04 16.52
N ARG A 267 -15.75 7.86 15.52
CA ARG A 267 -14.55 8.72 15.55
C ARG A 267 -14.66 9.80 16.64
N ARG A 268 -13.54 10.10 17.30
CA ARG A 268 -13.37 11.13 18.32
C ARG A 268 -12.41 12.21 17.83
N ASP A 269 -12.94 13.21 17.15
CA ASP A 269 -12.16 14.34 16.60
C ASP A 269 -11.66 15.33 17.66
N ASP A 270 -12.19 15.22 18.88
CA ASP A 270 -11.77 16.03 20.04
C ASP A 270 -10.43 15.57 20.64
N LEU A 271 -10.00 14.34 20.36
CA LEU A 271 -8.72 13.79 20.81
C LEU A 271 -7.69 13.88 19.68
N VAL A 272 -6.66 14.70 19.86
CA VAL A 272 -5.61 14.96 18.85
C VAL A 272 -4.28 14.34 19.22
N GLU A 273 -3.96 14.33 20.52
CA GLU A 273 -2.71 13.76 21.04
C GLU A 273 -2.68 12.24 20.81
N ARG A 274 -1.57 11.74 20.27
CA ARG A 274 -1.42 10.33 19.91
C ARG A 274 -0.82 9.58 21.09
N PRO A 275 -1.24 8.33 21.37
CA PRO A 275 -0.53 7.52 22.34
C PRO A 275 0.83 7.11 21.77
N ASP A 276 1.79 6.83 22.65
CA ASP A 276 3.11 6.33 22.28
C ASP A 276 3.06 4.79 22.17
N PRO A 277 3.11 4.22 20.94
CA PRO A 277 3.26 2.78 20.81
C PRO A 277 4.68 2.36 21.18
N VAL A 278 4.82 1.14 21.70
CA VAL A 278 6.15 0.53 21.91
C VAL A 278 6.77 0.23 20.55
N ILE A 279 7.92 0.84 20.29
CA ILE A 279 8.64 0.77 19.02
C ILE A 279 9.97 0.07 19.23
N LEU A 280 10.18 -1.01 18.49
CA LEU A 280 11.43 -1.76 18.48
C LEU A 280 12.08 -1.65 17.11
N ALA A 281 13.30 -1.11 17.00
CA ALA A 281 14.07 -1.15 15.77
C ALA A 281 15.25 -2.11 15.94
N PHE A 282 15.48 -3.03 15.00
CA PHE A 282 16.58 -3.98 15.09
C PHE A 282 17.35 -4.14 13.79
N ASP A 283 18.58 -4.62 13.93
CA ASP A 283 19.51 -4.97 12.87
C ASP A 283 20.32 -6.22 13.30
N ILE A 284 20.72 -7.06 12.35
CA ILE A 284 21.50 -8.27 12.63
C ILE A 284 22.86 -8.24 11.93
N GLU A 285 23.87 -8.77 12.63
CA GLU A 285 25.16 -9.08 12.04
C GLU A 285 25.34 -10.59 11.91
N THR A 286 25.87 -11.03 10.79
CA THR A 286 25.98 -12.46 10.44
C THR A 286 27.39 -12.81 10.00
N THR A 287 27.76 -14.08 10.18
CA THR A 287 28.96 -14.60 9.52
C THR A 287 28.75 -14.64 8.01
N LYS A 288 29.86 -14.62 7.28
CA LYS A 288 29.83 -14.85 5.84
C LYS A 288 31.12 -15.46 5.35
N LEU A 289 31.03 -16.19 4.26
CA LEU A 289 32.21 -16.60 3.51
C LEU A 289 32.86 -15.41 2.79
N PRO A 290 34.20 -15.39 2.62
CA PRO A 290 34.89 -14.31 1.91
C PRO A 290 34.36 -14.09 0.50
N LEU A 291 34.13 -12.83 0.12
CA LEU A 291 33.63 -12.39 -1.18
C LEU A 291 32.26 -12.99 -1.59
N LYS A 292 31.51 -13.54 -0.63
CA LYS A 292 30.13 -14.02 -0.82
C LYS A 292 29.16 -13.25 0.07
N PHE A 293 27.88 -13.30 -0.31
CA PHE A 293 26.78 -12.88 0.56
C PHE A 293 26.58 -13.92 1.68
N PRO A 294 26.08 -13.50 2.86
CA PRO A 294 25.66 -14.43 3.91
C PRO A 294 24.60 -15.41 3.41
N ASP A 295 24.70 -16.67 3.83
CA ASP A 295 23.76 -17.75 3.51
C ASP A 295 23.19 -18.35 4.79
N ALA A 296 21.89 -18.14 5.05
CA ALA A 296 21.26 -18.57 6.29
C ALA A 296 21.26 -20.09 6.52
N GLU A 297 21.51 -20.91 5.49
CA GLU A 297 21.66 -22.36 5.66
C GLU A 297 22.99 -22.72 6.34
N THR A 298 24.05 -21.95 6.10
CA THR A 298 25.42 -22.27 6.57
C THR A 298 25.99 -21.28 7.57
N ASP A 299 25.67 -20.00 7.42
CA ASP A 299 26.15 -18.92 8.26
C ASP A 299 25.29 -18.75 9.52
N GLN A 300 25.86 -18.11 10.54
CA GLN A 300 25.25 -17.90 11.85
C GLN A 300 25.06 -16.42 12.14
N ILE A 301 24.10 -16.09 13.01
CA ILE A 301 23.95 -14.75 13.59
C ILE A 301 25.01 -14.58 14.67
N MET A 302 25.78 -13.49 14.58
CA MET A 302 26.79 -13.12 15.58
C MET A 302 26.28 -12.08 16.57
N MET A 303 25.45 -11.14 16.12
CA MET A 303 24.88 -10.08 16.96
C MET A 303 23.46 -9.72 16.50
N ILE A 304 22.60 -9.37 17.46
CA ILE A 304 21.33 -8.68 17.20
C ILE A 304 21.37 -7.40 18.02
N SER A 305 21.41 -6.25 17.36
CA SER A 305 21.32 -4.95 18.00
C SER A 305 19.93 -4.38 17.80
N TYR A 306 19.37 -3.77 18.85
CA TYR A 306 18.03 -3.21 18.78
C TYR A 306 17.83 -2.07 19.78
N MET A 307 16.86 -1.21 19.49
CA MET A 307 16.40 -0.15 20.38
C MET A 307 14.92 -0.28 20.67
N ILE A 308 14.54 -0.07 21.92
CA ILE A 308 13.15 -0.03 22.38
C ILE A 308 12.92 1.30 23.06
N ASP A 309 12.08 2.15 22.47
CA ASP A 309 11.69 3.47 23.00
C ASP A 309 12.87 4.34 23.51
N GLY A 310 14.03 4.23 22.85
CA GLY A 310 15.26 4.98 23.15
C GLY A 310 16.31 4.22 23.97
N GLN A 311 15.97 3.09 24.60
CA GLN A 311 16.93 2.21 25.26
C GLN A 311 17.49 1.19 24.25
N GLY A 312 18.82 1.14 24.12
CA GLY A 312 19.52 0.18 23.29
C GLY A 312 19.79 -1.14 24.00
N TYR A 313 19.82 -2.22 23.21
CA TYR A 313 20.20 -3.55 23.62
C TYR A 313 21.04 -4.22 22.54
N LEU A 314 21.96 -5.08 22.97
CA LEU A 314 22.79 -5.89 22.08
C LEU A 314 22.81 -7.32 22.62
N ILE A 315 22.45 -8.29 21.79
CA ILE A 315 22.65 -9.72 22.11
C ILE A 315 23.82 -10.22 21.28
N THR A 316 24.80 -10.88 21.89
CA THR A 316 25.98 -11.42 21.22
C THR A 316 26.01 -12.95 21.31
N ASN A 317 26.51 -13.59 20.25
CA ASN A 317 26.79 -15.03 20.22
C ASN A 317 28.27 -15.29 20.55
N ARG A 318 28.52 -15.85 21.73
CA ARG A 318 29.87 -16.11 22.26
C ARG A 318 30.59 -17.30 21.59
N GLU A 319 29.94 -18.06 20.69
CA GLU A 319 30.64 -19.02 19.81
C GLU A 319 31.53 -18.32 18.77
N ILE A 320 31.17 -17.09 18.38
CA ILE A 320 31.82 -16.36 17.28
C ILE A 320 32.54 -15.11 17.81
N VAL A 321 31.86 -14.34 18.64
CA VAL A 321 32.47 -13.20 19.35
C VAL A 321 33.51 -13.78 20.30
N SER A 322 34.69 -13.18 20.45
CA SER A 322 35.77 -13.78 21.27
C SER A 322 35.76 -13.38 22.75
N GLU A 323 35.25 -12.19 23.09
CA GLU A 323 35.13 -11.69 24.46
C GLU A 323 33.72 -11.21 24.82
N ASP A 324 33.42 -11.14 26.12
CA ASP A 324 32.17 -10.58 26.61
C ASP A 324 32.19 -9.07 26.36
N ILE A 325 31.14 -8.54 25.74
CA ILE A 325 30.98 -7.10 25.52
C ILE A 325 30.31 -6.48 26.74
N GLU A 326 30.92 -5.42 27.29
CA GLU A 326 30.37 -4.66 28.42
C GLU A 326 29.29 -3.66 27.95
N ASP A 327 28.40 -3.26 28.85
CA ASP A 327 27.45 -2.16 28.61
C ASP A 327 28.20 -0.88 28.21
N PHE A 328 27.71 -0.21 27.16
CA PHE A 328 28.35 0.98 26.61
C PHE A 328 27.32 1.95 26.03
N GLU A 329 27.79 3.14 25.66
CA GLU A 329 26.94 4.18 25.07
C GLU A 329 27.43 4.53 23.66
N PHE A 330 26.49 4.58 22.71
CA PHE A 330 26.71 5.11 21.37
C PHE A 330 25.72 6.25 21.10
N THR A 331 26.15 7.48 21.37
CA THR A 331 25.36 8.70 21.19
C THR A 331 26.03 9.59 20.12
N PRO A 332 25.71 9.42 18.82
CA PRO A 332 26.35 10.18 17.74
C PRO A 332 26.01 11.68 17.77
N LYS A 333 24.86 12.04 18.36
CA LYS A 333 24.45 13.41 18.65
C LYS A 333 23.62 13.45 19.93
N PRO A 334 23.55 14.60 20.63
CA PRO A 334 22.72 14.74 21.83
C PRO A 334 21.24 14.38 21.61
N GLU A 335 20.69 14.61 20.42
CA GLU A 335 19.31 14.23 20.08
C GLU A 335 19.11 12.73 19.77
N TYR A 336 20.19 11.95 19.69
CA TYR A 336 20.22 10.53 19.33
C TYR A 336 20.93 9.72 20.40
N GLU A 337 20.38 9.73 21.62
CA GLU A 337 20.91 8.95 22.74
C GLU A 337 20.83 7.45 22.45
N GLY A 338 21.86 6.71 22.83
CA GLY A 338 21.91 5.27 22.66
C GLY A 338 22.69 4.59 23.78
N PRO A 339 22.17 4.54 25.01
CA PRO A 339 22.72 3.64 26.03
C PRO A 339 22.40 2.19 25.65
N PHE A 340 23.37 1.28 25.72
CA PHE A 340 23.20 -0.13 25.37
C PHE A 340 23.45 -1.05 26.56
N CYS A 341 22.46 -1.90 26.85
CA CYS A 341 22.60 -3.05 27.73
C CYS A 341 22.92 -4.30 26.91
N VAL A 342 23.92 -5.07 27.34
CA VAL A 342 24.47 -6.16 26.55
C VAL A 342 24.16 -7.52 27.17
N PHE A 343 23.65 -8.44 26.35
CA PHE A 343 23.40 -9.83 26.69
C PHE A 343 24.40 -10.72 25.96
N ASN A 344 25.37 -11.24 26.68
CA ASN A 344 26.37 -12.17 26.15
C ASN A 344 25.85 -13.61 26.27
N GLU A 345 25.26 -14.14 25.19
CA GLU A 345 24.65 -15.46 25.18
C GLU A 345 25.64 -16.53 24.68
N PRO A 346 25.63 -17.75 25.27
CA PRO A 346 26.69 -18.74 25.05
C PRO A 346 26.76 -19.27 23.60
N ASP A 347 25.64 -19.30 22.89
CA ASP A 347 25.53 -19.79 21.50
C ASP A 347 24.39 -19.10 20.73
N GLU A 348 24.27 -19.40 19.44
CA GLU A 348 23.23 -18.83 18.56
C GLU A 348 21.80 -19.19 19.03
N ALA A 349 21.60 -20.38 19.60
CA ALA A 349 20.27 -20.81 20.05
C ALA A 349 19.80 -19.99 21.25
N HIS A 350 20.67 -19.73 22.22
CA HIS A 350 20.38 -18.87 23.38
C HIS A 350 20.21 -17.40 22.96
N LEU A 351 20.98 -16.92 21.97
CA LEU A 351 20.78 -15.59 21.38
C LEU A 351 19.37 -15.45 20.80
N LEU A 352 18.90 -16.43 20.03
CA LEU A 352 17.55 -16.41 19.44
C LEU A 352 16.44 -16.55 20.50
N GLN A 353 16.67 -17.36 21.53
CA GLN A 353 15.74 -17.47 22.66
C GLN A 353 15.63 -16.14 23.41
N ARG A 354 16.75 -15.51 23.78
CA ARG A 354 16.78 -14.20 24.42
C ARG A 354 16.08 -13.14 23.58
N TRP A 355 16.30 -13.15 22.27
CA TRP A 355 15.63 -12.26 21.33
C TRP A 355 14.11 -12.41 21.38
N PHE A 356 13.59 -13.64 21.24
CA PHE A 356 12.15 -13.88 21.26
C PHE A 356 11.53 -13.61 22.64
N GLU A 357 12.21 -14.00 23.73
CA GLU A 357 11.79 -13.69 25.10
C GLU A 357 11.62 -12.18 25.28
N HIS A 358 12.61 -11.38 24.88
CA HIS A 358 12.56 -9.94 25.09
C HIS A 358 11.49 -9.26 24.21
N VAL A 359 11.25 -9.75 22.99
CA VAL A 359 10.12 -9.31 22.16
C VAL A 359 8.77 -9.64 22.81
N GLN A 360 8.62 -10.83 23.41
CA GLN A 360 7.40 -11.23 24.11
C GLN A 360 7.18 -10.44 25.41
N GLU A 361 8.24 -10.08 26.12
CA GLU A 361 8.20 -9.27 27.34
C GLU A 361 7.82 -7.81 27.05
N THR A 362 8.46 -7.20 26.05
CA THR A 362 8.29 -5.78 25.71
C THR A 362 7.04 -5.53 24.85
N LYS A 363 6.57 -6.55 24.13
CA LYS A 363 5.36 -6.52 23.30
C LYS A 363 5.36 -5.31 22.37
N PRO A 364 6.33 -5.17 21.44
CA PRO A 364 6.33 -4.05 20.50
C PRO A 364 5.06 -4.07 19.66
N THR A 365 4.51 -2.89 19.40
CA THR A 365 3.41 -2.74 18.44
C THR A 365 3.93 -2.41 17.05
N ILE A 366 5.18 -1.94 16.97
CA ILE A 366 5.88 -1.65 15.72
C ILE A 366 7.29 -2.21 15.81
N MET A 367 7.67 -3.02 14.82
CA MET A 367 9.04 -3.46 14.60
C MET A 367 9.59 -2.82 13.34
N VAL A 368 10.78 -2.24 13.44
CA VAL A 368 11.43 -1.44 12.41
C VAL A 368 12.72 -2.12 12.00
N THR A 369 13.01 -2.12 10.70
CA THR A 369 14.27 -2.62 10.13
C THR A 369 14.74 -1.70 9.00
N TYR A 370 15.96 -1.93 8.51
CA TYR A 370 16.43 -1.39 7.24
C TYR A 370 16.71 -2.54 6.28
N ASN A 371 15.85 -2.76 5.27
CA ASN A 371 15.93 -3.91 4.35
C ASN A 371 15.58 -5.27 5.00
N GLY A 372 14.88 -5.27 6.14
CA GLY A 372 14.60 -6.50 6.88
C GLY A 372 13.71 -7.50 6.16
N ASP A 373 12.84 -7.06 5.24
CA ASP A 373 12.03 -7.98 4.43
C ASP A 373 12.89 -8.95 3.60
N PHE A 374 14.09 -8.51 3.16
CA PHE A 374 14.94 -9.25 2.23
C PHE A 374 16.24 -9.79 2.83
N PHE A 375 16.56 -9.43 4.07
CA PHE A 375 17.75 -9.91 4.76
C PHE A 375 17.46 -10.39 6.18
N ASP A 376 17.19 -9.47 7.11
CA ASP A 376 17.12 -9.74 8.55
C ASP A 376 16.08 -10.80 8.91
N TRP A 377 14.82 -10.59 8.52
CA TRP A 377 13.74 -11.51 8.86
C TRP A 377 13.89 -12.91 8.25
N PRO A 378 14.20 -13.06 6.94
CA PRO A 378 14.49 -14.38 6.38
C PRO A 378 15.63 -15.11 7.08
N PHE A 379 16.68 -14.37 7.48
CA PHE A 379 17.82 -14.95 8.16
C PHE A 379 17.42 -15.44 9.56
N VAL A 380 16.78 -14.59 10.36
CA VAL A 380 16.27 -14.96 11.69
C VAL A 380 15.30 -16.15 11.62
N GLU A 381 14.38 -16.18 10.65
CA GLU A 381 13.45 -17.31 10.47
C GLU A 381 14.18 -18.63 10.19
N ALA A 382 15.14 -18.61 9.27
CA ALA A 382 15.90 -19.80 8.88
C ALA A 382 16.79 -20.33 10.03
N ARG A 383 17.47 -19.42 10.75
CA ARG A 383 18.29 -19.78 11.92
C ARG A 383 17.45 -20.25 13.11
N ALA A 384 16.30 -19.63 13.36
CA ALA A 384 15.35 -20.12 14.35
C ALA A 384 14.90 -21.56 14.02
N ALA A 385 14.56 -21.82 12.75
CA ALA A 385 14.13 -23.15 12.32
C ALA A 385 15.23 -24.21 12.46
N SER A 386 16.50 -23.88 12.20
CA SER A 386 17.63 -24.83 12.35
C SER A 386 17.84 -25.24 13.82
N HIS A 387 17.50 -24.37 14.76
CA HIS A 387 17.51 -24.62 16.20
C HIS A 387 16.18 -25.14 16.77
N GLY A 388 15.21 -25.48 15.91
CA GLY A 388 13.91 -26.04 16.32
C GLY A 388 12.92 -25.03 16.89
N LEU A 389 13.19 -23.73 16.74
CA LEU A 389 12.29 -22.64 17.10
C LEU A 389 11.36 -22.28 15.93
N ASN A 390 10.13 -21.87 16.22
CA ASN A 390 9.18 -21.46 15.19
C ASN A 390 8.84 -19.98 15.35
N MET A 391 9.47 -19.11 14.56
CA MET A 391 9.33 -17.65 14.65
C MET A 391 7.85 -17.18 14.63
N GLN A 392 6.99 -17.83 13.83
CA GLN A 392 5.57 -17.51 13.81
C GLN A 392 4.87 -17.85 15.14
N GLN A 393 5.23 -18.94 15.80
CA GLN A 393 4.67 -19.29 17.12
C GLN A 393 5.21 -18.39 18.22
N GLU A 394 6.49 -18.02 18.14
CA GLU A 394 7.14 -17.20 19.16
C GLU A 394 6.65 -15.75 19.13
N ILE A 395 6.63 -15.12 17.95
CA ILE A 395 6.40 -13.67 17.83
C ILE A 395 5.39 -13.29 16.74
N GLY A 396 4.72 -14.26 16.10
CA GLY A 396 3.63 -13.99 15.14
C GLY A 396 4.04 -13.54 13.75
N PHE A 397 5.32 -13.29 13.51
CA PHE A 397 5.84 -12.91 12.19
C PHE A 397 5.85 -14.11 11.23
N GLN A 398 5.40 -13.88 10.00
CA GLN A 398 5.45 -14.84 8.92
C GLN A 398 5.66 -14.14 7.58
N LYS A 399 6.22 -14.87 6.62
CA LYS A 399 6.34 -14.41 5.23
C LYS A 399 5.00 -14.42 4.51
N ASP A 400 4.68 -13.35 3.80
CA ASP A 400 3.51 -13.25 2.94
C ASP A 400 3.78 -13.74 1.50
N ASN A 401 2.79 -13.65 0.62
CA ASN A 401 2.90 -14.11 -0.77
C ASN A 401 3.86 -13.25 -1.63
N GLN A 402 4.20 -12.04 -1.19
CA GLN A 402 5.16 -11.15 -1.85
C GLN A 402 6.58 -11.32 -1.30
N GLY A 403 6.73 -12.19 -0.30
CA GLY A 403 8.00 -12.46 0.35
C GLY A 403 8.35 -11.48 1.47
N GLU A 404 7.38 -10.69 1.94
CA GLU A 404 7.54 -9.68 2.99
C GLU A 404 7.13 -10.27 4.35
N TYR A 405 7.78 -9.86 5.44
CA TYR A 405 7.47 -10.36 6.76
C TYR A 405 6.46 -9.45 7.46
N LYS A 406 5.36 -10.05 7.92
CA LYS A 406 4.22 -9.34 8.52
C LYS A 406 3.70 -10.10 9.73
N SER A 407 3.05 -9.36 10.63
CA SER A 407 2.28 -9.92 11.74
C SER A 407 0.98 -9.11 11.91
N SER A 408 0.01 -9.66 12.64
CA SER A 408 -1.27 -8.99 12.91
C SER A 408 -1.15 -7.96 14.03
N GLN A 409 -0.49 -8.36 15.11
CA GLN A 409 -0.35 -7.59 16.34
C GLN A 409 0.76 -6.55 16.31
N CYS A 410 1.75 -6.72 15.43
CA CYS A 410 2.91 -5.84 15.31
C CYS A 410 3.15 -5.44 13.86
N ILE A 411 3.17 -4.13 13.60
CA ILE A 411 3.40 -3.56 12.28
C ILE A 411 4.89 -3.69 11.92
N HIS A 412 5.21 -4.03 10.67
CA HIS A 412 6.60 -4.10 10.20
C HIS A 412 6.97 -2.88 9.34
N MET A 413 7.76 -1.98 9.90
CA MET A 413 8.22 -0.76 9.23
C MET A 413 9.64 -0.93 8.66
N ASP A 414 9.74 -1.45 7.44
CA ASP A 414 11.02 -1.49 6.70
C ASP A 414 11.34 -0.10 6.13
N CYS A 415 12.28 0.61 6.76
CA CYS A 415 12.64 1.98 6.37
C CYS A 415 13.19 2.07 4.94
N LEU A 416 13.75 1.00 4.37
CA LEU A 416 14.26 1.03 2.99
C LEU A 416 13.12 1.29 1.99
N ARG A 417 11.89 0.86 2.30
CA ARG A 417 10.70 1.13 1.47
C ARG A 417 10.42 2.62 1.37
N TRP A 418 10.45 3.31 2.52
CA TRP A 418 10.33 4.76 2.57
C TRP A 418 11.50 5.46 1.88
N VAL A 419 12.73 4.97 2.08
CA VAL A 419 13.93 5.52 1.42
C VAL A 419 13.77 5.47 -0.10
N LYS A 420 13.36 4.33 -0.67
CA LYS A 420 13.19 4.17 -2.11
C LYS A 420 12.06 5.03 -2.69
N ARG A 421 10.94 5.18 -1.96
CA ARG A 421 9.73 5.82 -2.49
C ARG A 421 9.65 7.33 -2.20
N ASP A 422 9.97 7.73 -0.97
CA ASP A 422 9.56 9.03 -0.42
C ASP A 422 10.73 9.91 0.03
N SER A 423 11.94 9.36 0.19
CA SER A 423 13.07 10.15 0.71
C SER A 423 13.62 11.18 -0.27
N TYR A 424 13.31 11.05 -1.56
CA TYR A 424 13.86 11.85 -2.65
C TYR A 424 15.39 11.74 -2.82
N LEU A 425 16.01 10.71 -2.23
CA LEU A 425 17.43 10.42 -2.39
C LEU A 425 17.72 9.75 -3.74
N PRO A 426 18.87 10.03 -4.37
CA PRO A 426 19.30 9.30 -5.54
C PRO A 426 19.57 7.83 -5.19
N VAL A 427 19.38 6.93 -6.17
CA VAL A 427 19.49 5.47 -5.96
C VAL A 427 20.84 5.05 -5.36
N GLY A 428 21.93 5.75 -5.73
CA GLY A 428 23.27 5.50 -5.16
C GLY A 428 23.41 5.82 -3.67
N SER A 429 22.41 6.48 -3.05
CA SER A 429 22.40 6.87 -1.65
C SER A 429 21.26 6.19 -0.86
N HIS A 430 20.77 5.04 -1.35
CA HIS A 430 19.74 4.23 -0.70
C HIS A 430 20.29 3.18 0.27
N ASN A 431 21.60 3.19 0.57
CA ASN A 431 22.14 2.38 1.65
C ASN A 431 21.97 3.10 3.00
N LEU A 432 21.98 2.35 4.11
CA LEU A 432 21.72 2.89 5.44
C LEU A 432 22.66 4.05 5.79
N LYS A 433 23.97 3.91 5.55
CA LYS A 433 24.97 4.93 5.89
C LYS A 433 24.73 6.24 5.17
N ALA A 434 24.55 6.21 3.85
CA ALA A 434 24.28 7.40 3.04
C ALA A 434 22.91 8.03 3.36
N ALA A 435 21.89 7.20 3.61
CA ALA A 435 20.56 7.68 4.00
C ALA A 435 20.57 8.34 5.39
N ALA A 436 21.22 7.72 6.37
CA ALA A 436 21.40 8.26 7.72
C ALA A 436 22.21 9.56 7.69
N LYS A 437 23.30 9.62 6.92
CA LYS A 437 24.06 10.85 6.70
C LYS A 437 23.20 11.97 6.13
N ALA A 438 22.41 11.68 5.09
CA ALA A 438 21.59 12.68 4.42
C ALA A 438 20.38 13.13 5.25
N LYS A 439 19.81 12.25 6.09
CA LYS A 439 18.59 12.51 6.86
C LYS A 439 18.87 12.88 8.32
N LEU A 440 19.69 12.13 9.03
CA LEU A 440 20.01 12.36 10.44
C LEU A 440 21.16 13.35 10.66
N GLY A 441 21.99 13.57 9.62
CA GLY A 441 23.03 14.59 9.62
C GLY A 441 24.24 14.26 10.50
N TYR A 442 24.55 12.98 10.69
CA TYR A 442 25.82 12.49 11.23
C TYR A 442 26.36 11.38 10.34
N ASP A 443 27.66 11.10 10.42
CA ASP A 443 28.30 9.98 9.72
C ASP A 443 28.24 8.72 10.61
N PRO A 444 27.45 7.69 10.26
CA PRO A 444 27.43 6.45 11.04
C PRO A 444 28.77 5.70 10.90
N VAL A 445 29.02 4.76 11.81
CA VAL A 445 30.25 3.95 11.76
C VAL A 445 30.23 3.12 10.48
N GLU A 446 31.27 3.22 9.66
CA GLU A 446 31.43 2.39 8.45
C GLU A 446 32.44 1.28 8.72
N LEU A 447 32.10 0.07 8.30
CA LEU A 447 32.95 -1.10 8.37
C LEU A 447 32.86 -1.86 7.04
N ASP A 448 34.00 -2.40 6.57
CA ASP A 448 34.00 -3.27 5.41
C ASP A 448 33.37 -4.63 5.78
N PRO A 449 32.31 -5.10 5.08
CA PRO A 449 31.69 -6.39 5.34
C PRO A 449 32.68 -7.59 5.33
N GLU A 450 33.80 -7.49 4.62
CA GLU A 450 34.82 -8.55 4.61
C GLU A 450 35.65 -8.62 5.90
N GLU A 451 35.66 -7.56 6.72
CA GLU A 451 36.39 -7.52 8.00
C GLU A 451 35.55 -7.99 9.19
N MET A 452 34.21 -8.01 9.07
CA MET A 452 33.29 -8.33 10.18
C MET A 452 33.61 -9.65 10.89
N CYS A 453 33.82 -10.74 10.14
CA CYS A 453 34.13 -12.04 10.71
C CYS A 453 35.50 -12.07 11.42
N ARG A 454 36.50 -11.34 10.89
CA ARG A 454 37.82 -11.22 11.53
C ARG A 454 37.69 -10.43 12.84
N MET A 455 36.96 -9.31 12.79
CA MET A 455 36.77 -8.43 13.94
C MET A 455 35.95 -9.06 15.06
N ALA A 456 35.02 -9.97 14.75
CA ALA A 456 34.32 -10.73 15.78
C ALA A 456 35.29 -11.49 16.71
N THR A 457 36.46 -11.90 16.20
CA THR A 457 37.50 -12.56 17.00
C THR A 457 38.60 -11.61 17.49
N GLU A 458 39.06 -10.67 16.65
CA GLU A 458 40.22 -9.83 16.96
C GLU A 458 39.85 -8.51 17.66
N GLU A 459 38.71 -7.91 17.33
CA GLU A 459 38.28 -6.58 17.79
C GLU A 459 36.75 -6.49 18.04
N PRO A 460 36.20 -7.35 18.91
CA PRO A 460 34.75 -7.53 19.02
C PRO A 460 34.02 -6.30 19.57
N GLN A 461 34.66 -5.48 20.42
CA GLN A 461 34.08 -4.21 20.89
C GLN A 461 33.86 -3.21 19.75
N THR A 462 34.77 -3.16 18.78
CA THR A 462 34.65 -2.29 17.60
C THR A 462 33.50 -2.77 16.71
N LEU A 463 33.37 -4.08 16.52
CA LEU A 463 32.25 -4.67 15.79
C LEU A 463 30.90 -4.42 16.50
N ALA A 464 30.85 -4.55 17.82
CA ALA A 464 29.67 -4.21 18.62
C ALA A 464 29.26 -2.75 18.44
N THR A 465 30.23 -1.82 18.41
CA THR A 465 29.98 -0.39 18.16
C THR A 465 29.39 -0.15 16.76
N TYR A 466 29.86 -0.89 15.75
CA TYR A 466 29.29 -0.85 14.40
C TYR A 466 27.84 -1.36 14.38
N SER A 467 27.56 -2.53 14.97
CA SER A 467 26.23 -3.11 15.02
C SER A 467 25.23 -2.16 15.69
N VAL A 468 25.55 -1.64 16.89
CA VAL A 468 24.64 -0.71 17.58
C VAL A 468 24.47 0.62 16.83
N SER A 469 25.47 1.06 16.07
CA SER A 469 25.34 2.25 15.21
C SER A 469 24.24 2.09 14.17
N ASP A 470 23.99 0.88 13.66
CA ASP A 470 22.94 0.60 12.68
C ASP A 470 21.56 0.49 13.31
N ALA A 471 21.45 -0.06 14.51
CA ALA A 471 20.21 0.03 15.29
C ALA A 471 19.84 1.48 15.62
N VAL A 472 20.80 2.31 16.05
CA VAL A 472 20.58 3.75 16.33
C VAL A 472 20.14 4.49 15.06
N ALA A 473 20.83 4.28 13.94
CA ALA A 473 20.46 4.92 12.68
C ALA A 473 19.05 4.52 12.23
N THR A 474 18.71 3.23 12.33
CA THR A 474 17.40 2.70 11.95
C THR A 474 16.28 3.23 12.84
N TYR A 475 16.47 3.19 14.17
CA TYR A 475 15.50 3.70 15.15
C TYR A 475 15.20 5.19 14.93
N TYR A 476 16.23 6.04 14.89
CA TYR A 476 16.01 7.49 14.78
C TYR A 476 15.55 7.91 13.40
N MET A 477 15.95 7.22 12.32
CA MET A 477 15.37 7.47 11.00
C MET A 477 13.89 7.15 10.98
N TYR A 478 13.47 6.06 11.62
CA TYR A 478 12.05 5.75 11.77
C TYR A 478 11.33 6.83 12.57
N MET A 479 11.80 7.15 13.78
CA MET A 479 11.15 8.10 14.68
C MET A 479 11.02 9.50 14.08
N LYS A 480 12.07 10.00 13.41
CA LYS A 480 12.09 11.37 12.88
C LYS A 480 11.37 11.50 11.53
N TYR A 481 11.41 10.48 10.69
CA TYR A 481 10.92 10.58 9.30
C TYR A 481 9.75 9.65 9.01
N VAL A 482 9.90 8.35 9.25
CA VAL A 482 8.94 7.35 8.77
C VAL A 482 7.67 7.32 9.62
N HIS A 483 7.79 7.29 10.95
CA HIS A 483 6.67 7.23 11.87
C HIS A 483 5.65 8.37 11.64
N PRO A 484 6.02 9.66 11.76
CA PRO A 484 5.07 10.75 11.59
C PRO A 484 4.47 10.78 10.17
N PHE A 485 5.26 10.46 9.14
CA PHE A 485 4.83 10.48 7.76
C PHE A 485 3.79 9.39 7.45
N ILE A 486 4.09 8.12 7.79
CA ILE A 486 3.22 7.00 7.47
C ILE A 486 1.90 7.09 8.25
N PHE A 487 1.95 7.38 9.55
CA PHE A 487 0.71 7.52 10.34
C PHE A 487 -0.09 8.76 9.93
N ALA A 488 0.55 9.86 9.50
CA ALA A 488 -0.18 10.99 8.91
C ALA A 488 -0.90 10.59 7.61
N LEU A 489 -0.26 9.83 6.72
CA LEU A 489 -0.91 9.31 5.51
C LEU A 489 -2.07 8.37 5.83
N CYS A 490 -1.93 7.52 6.85
CA CYS A 490 -2.99 6.60 7.30
C CYS A 490 -4.27 7.34 7.72
N THR A 491 -4.19 8.60 8.15
CA THR A 491 -5.38 9.38 8.55
C THR A 491 -6.37 9.64 7.41
N ILE A 492 -5.91 9.54 6.15
CA ILE A 492 -6.71 9.82 4.94
C ILE A 492 -6.72 8.66 3.93
N ILE A 493 -5.73 7.76 3.99
CA ILE A 493 -5.66 6.59 3.10
C ILE A 493 -6.38 5.42 3.78
N PRO A 494 -7.33 4.76 3.11
CA PRO A 494 -8.14 3.69 3.70
C PRO A 494 -7.40 2.34 3.76
N MET A 495 -6.19 2.31 4.33
CA MET A 495 -5.31 1.14 4.39
C MET A 495 -4.59 1.04 5.75
N GLU A 496 -4.06 -0.14 6.04
CA GLU A 496 -3.17 -0.37 7.19
C GLU A 496 -1.76 0.20 6.96
N PRO A 497 -0.99 0.51 8.02
CA PRO A 497 0.31 1.18 7.89
C PRO A 497 1.34 0.39 7.06
N ASP A 498 1.33 -0.94 7.14
CA ASP A 498 2.20 -1.81 6.35
C ASP A 498 1.97 -1.65 4.84
N GLU A 499 0.72 -1.52 4.41
CA GLU A 499 0.36 -1.27 3.01
C GLU A 499 0.68 0.16 2.59
N VAL A 500 0.43 1.14 3.46
CA VAL A 500 0.74 2.56 3.19
C VAL A 500 2.24 2.77 2.99
N LEU A 501 3.10 2.03 3.69
CA LEU A 501 4.55 2.06 3.48
C LEU A 501 4.99 1.39 2.17
N ARG A 502 4.35 0.28 1.79
CA ARG A 502 4.86 -0.61 0.72
C ARG A 502 4.25 -0.38 -0.65
N LYS A 503 2.99 0.04 -0.74
CA LYS A 503 2.31 0.23 -2.04
C LYS A 503 2.91 1.41 -2.81
N GLY A 504 2.86 1.34 -4.14
CA GLY A 504 3.28 2.46 -4.98
C GLY A 504 2.39 3.69 -4.77
N SER A 505 2.95 4.89 -4.93
CA SER A 505 2.22 6.14 -4.78
C SER A 505 0.97 6.24 -5.67
N GLY A 506 1.02 5.67 -6.88
CA GLY A 506 -0.14 5.57 -7.77
C GLY A 506 -1.32 4.80 -7.15
N THR A 507 -1.06 3.71 -6.42
CA THR A 507 -2.10 2.94 -5.72
C THR A 507 -2.63 3.69 -4.50
N LEU A 508 -1.80 4.50 -3.83
CA LEU A 508 -2.27 5.39 -2.76
C LEU A 508 -3.24 6.46 -3.32
N CYS A 509 -2.91 7.05 -4.47
CA CYS A 509 -3.79 7.97 -5.18
C CYS A 509 -5.10 7.30 -5.64
N GLU A 510 -5.05 6.07 -6.17
CA GLU A 510 -6.23 5.28 -6.53
C GLU A 510 -7.19 5.16 -5.34
N ALA A 511 -6.68 4.81 -4.15
CA ALA A 511 -7.49 4.67 -2.95
C ALA A 511 -8.11 6.01 -2.48
N LEU A 512 -7.36 7.12 -2.54
CA LEU A 512 -7.90 8.45 -2.23
C LEU A 512 -9.02 8.84 -3.19
N LEU A 513 -8.87 8.55 -4.49
CA LEU A 513 -9.91 8.80 -5.49
C LEU A 513 -11.14 7.92 -5.25
N MET A 514 -10.97 6.66 -4.84
CA MET A 514 -12.08 5.79 -4.47
C MET A 514 -12.87 6.32 -3.27
N VAL A 515 -12.20 6.88 -2.25
CA VAL A 515 -12.87 7.55 -1.12
C VAL A 515 -13.75 8.69 -1.61
N GLN A 516 -13.21 9.58 -2.44
CA GLN A 516 -13.96 10.73 -2.97
C GLN A 516 -15.12 10.29 -3.87
N ALA A 517 -14.87 9.35 -4.78
CA ALA A 517 -15.89 8.81 -5.68
C ALA A 517 -17.04 8.15 -4.91
N TYR A 518 -16.73 7.38 -3.86
CA TYR A 518 -17.75 6.73 -3.03
C TYR A 518 -18.65 7.76 -2.33
N HIS A 519 -18.06 8.80 -1.73
CA HIS A 519 -18.82 9.87 -1.07
C HIS A 519 -19.61 10.75 -2.04
N ALA A 520 -19.17 10.85 -3.29
CA ALA A 520 -19.92 11.48 -4.39
C ALA A 520 -20.95 10.55 -5.04
N ASN A 521 -21.11 9.30 -4.56
CA ASN A 521 -21.98 8.27 -5.14
C ASN A 521 -21.66 7.93 -6.62
N ILE A 522 -20.40 8.06 -7.01
CA ILE A 522 -19.87 7.72 -8.33
C ILE A 522 -19.46 6.24 -8.34
N ILE A 523 -19.86 5.51 -9.38
CA ILE A 523 -19.43 4.11 -9.59
C ILE A 523 -17.96 4.07 -10.00
N PHE A 524 -17.15 3.19 -9.40
CA PHE A 524 -15.74 3.11 -9.81
C PHE A 524 -15.63 2.54 -11.23
N PRO A 525 -14.75 3.08 -12.08
CA PRO A 525 -14.38 2.43 -13.32
C PRO A 525 -13.61 1.14 -13.01
N ASN A 526 -13.74 0.15 -13.89
CA ASN A 526 -12.88 -1.04 -13.82
C ASN A 526 -11.45 -0.66 -14.20
N LYS A 527 -10.47 -1.41 -13.69
CA LYS A 527 -9.06 -1.22 -14.04
C LYS A 527 -8.86 -1.31 -15.55
N GLN A 528 -8.01 -0.45 -16.08
CA GLN A 528 -7.69 -0.43 -17.49
C GLN A 528 -6.93 -1.72 -17.86
N GLU A 529 -7.45 -2.43 -18.86
CA GLU A 529 -6.77 -3.59 -19.44
C GLU A 529 -5.84 -3.12 -20.56
N GLN A 530 -4.66 -3.72 -20.66
CA GLN A 530 -3.73 -3.41 -21.74
C GLN A 530 -4.25 -3.98 -23.07
N GLU A 531 -4.44 -3.10 -24.05
CA GLU A 531 -4.80 -3.51 -25.41
C GLU A 531 -3.54 -3.97 -26.15
N PHE A 532 -3.49 -5.26 -26.51
CA PHE A 532 -2.40 -5.81 -27.30
C PHE A 532 -2.61 -5.56 -28.80
N ASN A 533 -1.52 -5.30 -29.52
CA ASN A 533 -1.50 -5.11 -30.98
C ASN A 533 -2.36 -3.94 -31.47
N LYS A 534 -2.42 -2.84 -30.72
CA LYS A 534 -3.06 -1.61 -31.19
C LYS A 534 -2.42 -1.17 -32.51
N LEU A 535 -3.23 -0.86 -33.52
CA LEU A 535 -2.73 -0.41 -34.82
C LEU A 535 -2.72 1.12 -34.88
N THR A 536 -1.68 1.68 -35.49
CA THR A 536 -1.66 3.07 -35.93
C THR A 536 -2.68 3.29 -37.04
N ARG A 537 -3.00 4.56 -37.30
CA ARG A 537 -3.94 4.94 -38.38
C ARG A 537 -3.50 4.47 -39.77
N ASP A 538 -2.20 4.29 -39.98
CA ASP A 538 -1.56 3.79 -41.19
C ASP A 538 -1.30 2.26 -41.18
N GLY A 539 -1.79 1.54 -40.16
CA GLY A 539 -1.84 0.08 -40.16
C GLY A 539 -0.58 -0.62 -39.61
N HIS A 540 0.30 0.10 -38.93
CA HIS A 540 1.45 -0.49 -38.23
C HIS A 540 1.09 -0.86 -36.79
N VAL A 541 1.69 -1.92 -36.27
CA VAL A 541 1.51 -2.31 -34.86
C VAL A 541 2.27 -1.33 -33.97
N LEU A 542 1.59 -0.74 -33.00
CA LEU A 542 2.18 0.06 -31.94
C LEU A 542 2.90 -0.84 -30.95
N ASP A 543 4.21 -0.61 -30.79
CA ASP A 543 5.03 -1.25 -29.75
C ASP A 543 4.78 -0.60 -28.39
N SER A 544 4.72 0.73 -28.34
CA SER A 544 4.31 1.51 -27.16
C SER A 544 3.54 2.75 -27.57
N GLU A 545 2.58 3.14 -26.74
CA GLU A 545 1.81 4.38 -26.89
C GLU A 545 2.11 5.28 -25.68
N THR A 546 2.63 6.46 -25.94
CA THR A 546 2.97 7.46 -24.92
C THR A 546 2.72 8.87 -25.46
N TYR A 547 2.80 9.86 -24.59
CA TYR A 547 2.70 11.27 -24.93
C TYR A 547 4.08 11.95 -24.82
N VAL A 548 4.24 13.12 -25.44
CA VAL A 548 5.46 13.93 -25.29
C VAL A 548 5.53 14.40 -23.84
N GLY A 549 6.61 14.01 -23.14
CA GLY A 549 6.83 14.34 -21.74
C GLY A 549 7.39 15.74 -21.51
N GLY A 550 8.11 15.92 -20.39
CA GLY A 550 8.75 17.19 -20.05
C GLY A 550 9.81 17.62 -21.06
N HIS A 551 9.87 18.93 -21.33
CA HIS A 551 10.90 19.54 -22.18
C HIS A 551 12.15 19.85 -21.35
N VAL A 552 13.32 19.34 -21.78
CA VAL A 552 14.60 19.53 -21.07
C VAL A 552 15.61 20.12 -22.03
N GLU A 553 16.18 21.27 -21.67
CA GLU A 553 17.21 21.96 -22.44
C GLU A 553 18.41 22.33 -21.56
N ALA A 554 19.61 21.99 -22.02
CA ALA A 554 20.86 22.51 -21.48
C ALA A 554 21.37 23.59 -22.45
N LEU A 555 20.94 24.83 -22.25
CA LEU A 555 21.22 25.95 -23.16
C LEU A 555 22.70 26.34 -23.18
N GLU A 556 23.31 26.39 -22.00
CA GLU A 556 24.71 26.75 -21.82
C GLU A 556 25.36 25.85 -20.76
N SER A 557 26.66 25.60 -20.90
CA SER A 557 27.47 24.86 -19.94
C SER A 557 28.68 25.69 -19.59
N GLY A 558 29.07 25.73 -18.32
CA GLY A 558 30.22 26.51 -17.87
C GLY A 558 30.18 26.85 -16.39
N VAL A 559 31.16 27.63 -15.95
CA VAL A 559 31.23 28.17 -14.59
C VAL A 559 30.59 29.55 -14.59
N PHE A 560 29.41 29.65 -14.01
CA PHE A 560 28.71 30.92 -13.78
C PHE A 560 28.79 31.24 -12.30
N ARG A 561 29.39 32.40 -11.96
CA ARG A 561 29.54 32.85 -10.58
C ARG A 561 29.20 34.32 -10.47
N SER A 562 28.69 34.72 -9.32
CA SER A 562 28.32 36.11 -9.04
C SER A 562 29.52 37.08 -9.06
N ASP A 563 30.74 36.58 -8.87
CA ASP A 563 31.99 37.36 -8.85
C ASP A 563 32.75 37.33 -10.18
N ILE A 564 32.22 36.66 -11.20
CA ILE A 564 32.80 36.62 -12.56
C ILE A 564 31.85 37.37 -13.50
N PRO A 565 32.30 38.47 -14.13
CA PRO A 565 31.46 39.20 -15.08
C PRO A 565 31.02 38.30 -16.25
N CYS A 566 29.72 38.22 -16.47
CA CYS A 566 29.12 37.54 -17.61
C CYS A 566 28.75 38.55 -18.70
N ARG A 567 28.92 38.18 -19.96
CA ARG A 567 28.49 39.00 -21.08
C ARG A 567 27.03 38.73 -21.40
N PHE A 568 26.18 39.76 -21.28
CA PHE A 568 24.77 39.67 -21.66
C PHE A 568 24.55 40.24 -23.05
N LYS A 569 23.83 39.49 -23.90
CA LYS A 569 23.28 40.01 -25.15
C LYS A 569 21.80 40.29 -24.94
N MET A 570 21.50 41.53 -24.60
CA MET A 570 20.16 41.96 -24.23
C MET A 570 19.33 42.37 -25.47
N ASN A 571 18.00 42.28 -25.36
CA ASN A 571 17.05 42.65 -26.43
C ASN A 571 16.22 43.88 -26.00
N PRO A 572 16.43 45.07 -26.58
CA PRO A 572 15.71 46.30 -26.21
C PRO A 572 14.19 46.16 -26.27
N ALA A 573 13.67 45.45 -27.29
CA ALA A 573 12.23 45.27 -27.47
C ALA A 573 11.57 44.52 -26.30
N ALA A 574 12.31 43.64 -25.63
CA ALA A 574 11.82 42.94 -24.44
C ALA A 574 11.70 43.90 -23.24
N PHE A 575 12.64 44.83 -23.07
CA PHE A 575 12.57 45.82 -21.99
C PHE A 575 11.45 46.84 -22.19
N ASP A 576 11.23 47.29 -23.43
CA ASP A 576 10.10 48.17 -23.73
C ASP A 576 8.75 47.51 -23.42
N PHE A 577 8.63 46.21 -23.71
CA PHE A 577 7.47 45.41 -23.37
C PHE A 577 7.27 45.29 -21.85
N LEU A 578 8.33 45.05 -21.08
CA LEU A 578 8.28 45.01 -19.61
C LEU A 578 7.90 46.37 -19.02
N LEU A 579 8.50 47.46 -19.53
CA LEU A 579 8.25 48.83 -19.09
C LEU A 579 6.76 49.22 -19.18
N GLN A 580 6.10 48.87 -20.29
CA GLN A 580 4.67 49.14 -20.48
C GLN A 580 3.77 48.37 -19.51
N ARG A 581 4.29 47.31 -18.87
CA ARG A 581 3.50 46.40 -18.02
C ARG A 581 3.84 46.48 -16.54
N VAL A 582 4.86 47.24 -16.13
CA VAL A 582 5.33 47.28 -14.73
C VAL A 582 4.18 47.49 -13.76
N GLU A 583 3.36 48.53 -13.93
CA GLU A 583 2.27 48.81 -13.00
C GLU A 583 1.28 47.64 -12.91
N LYS A 584 0.92 47.04 -14.04
CA LYS A 584 0.00 45.89 -14.07
C LYS A 584 0.60 44.66 -13.40
N THR A 585 1.87 44.37 -13.68
CA THR A 585 2.59 43.25 -13.07
C THR A 585 2.71 43.44 -11.55
N MET A 586 3.04 44.65 -11.10
CA MET A 586 3.13 44.96 -9.67
C MET A 586 1.77 44.83 -8.97
N ARG A 587 0.67 45.29 -9.59
CA ARG A 587 -0.69 45.07 -9.06
C ARG A 587 -1.03 43.59 -8.96
N HIS A 588 -0.74 42.81 -10.01
CA HIS A 588 -0.97 41.37 -10.01
C HIS A 588 -0.18 40.66 -8.89
N ALA A 589 1.10 40.98 -8.73
CA ALA A 589 1.93 40.41 -7.66
C ALA A 589 1.34 40.72 -6.27
N ILE A 590 0.88 41.95 -6.04
CA ILE A 590 0.35 42.38 -4.74
C ILE A 590 -1.04 41.79 -4.47
N GLU A 591 -1.96 41.91 -5.44
CA GLU A 591 -3.38 41.59 -5.23
C GLU A 591 -3.67 40.10 -5.42
N GLU A 592 -3.02 39.45 -6.39
CA GLU A 592 -3.32 38.06 -6.78
C GLU A 592 -2.31 37.06 -6.21
N GLU A 593 -1.01 37.38 -6.23
CA GLU A 593 0.02 36.47 -5.69
C GLU A 593 0.11 36.56 -4.16
N GLU A 594 0.14 37.77 -3.60
CA GLU A 594 0.25 38.01 -2.15
C GLU A 594 -1.12 38.17 -1.45
N GLY A 595 -2.20 38.36 -2.21
CA GLY A 595 -3.55 38.51 -1.65
C GLY A 595 -3.76 39.80 -0.83
N ILE A 596 -2.92 40.82 -1.04
CA ILE A 596 -2.93 42.07 -0.28
C ILE A 596 -3.73 43.12 -1.06
N PRO A 597 -4.75 43.76 -0.47
CA PRO A 597 -5.44 44.87 -1.11
C PRO A 597 -4.47 46.03 -1.34
N LEU A 598 -4.47 46.59 -2.55
CA LEU A 598 -3.53 47.65 -2.93
C LEU A 598 -3.59 48.90 -2.05
N GLU A 599 -4.75 49.15 -1.43
CA GLU A 599 -4.97 50.26 -0.50
C GLU A 599 -4.04 50.21 0.73
N GLN A 600 -3.54 49.04 1.09
CA GLN A 600 -2.61 48.85 2.21
C GLN A 600 -1.15 49.09 1.80
N VAL A 601 -0.87 49.28 0.51
CA VAL A 601 0.49 49.44 -0.01
C VAL A 601 0.87 50.92 -0.07
N THR A 602 1.83 51.31 0.76
CA THR A 602 2.20 52.73 0.95
C THR A 602 3.22 53.25 -0.06
N ASN A 603 3.97 52.37 -0.71
CA ASN A 603 5.09 52.71 -1.61
C ASN A 603 4.89 52.19 -3.05
N PHE A 604 3.66 51.87 -3.44
CA PHE A 604 3.35 51.26 -4.74
C PHE A 604 3.90 52.07 -5.92
N GLN A 605 3.68 53.38 -5.91
CA GLN A 605 4.13 54.28 -6.97
C GLN A 605 5.66 54.41 -7.00
N GLU A 606 6.31 54.45 -5.84
CA GLU A 606 7.77 54.57 -5.72
C GLU A 606 8.46 53.35 -6.32
N VAL A 607 8.02 52.15 -5.94
CA VAL A 607 8.61 50.88 -6.41
C VAL A 607 8.32 50.66 -7.89
N THR A 608 7.10 50.95 -8.35
CA THR A 608 6.73 50.88 -9.77
C THR A 608 7.60 51.80 -10.62
N PHE A 609 7.84 53.02 -10.15
CA PHE A 609 8.72 53.96 -10.82
C PHE A 609 10.17 53.48 -10.85
N ALA A 610 10.68 52.92 -9.75
CA ALA A 610 12.05 52.40 -9.68
C ALA A 610 12.29 51.26 -10.70
N PHE A 611 11.36 50.30 -10.81
CA PHE A 611 11.44 49.23 -11.81
C PHE A 611 11.30 49.77 -13.24
N ALA A 612 10.39 50.72 -13.47
CA ALA A 612 10.25 51.36 -14.77
C ALA A 612 11.55 52.08 -15.20
N PHE A 613 12.20 52.79 -14.26
CA PHE A 613 13.47 53.45 -14.53
C PHE A 613 14.60 52.46 -14.87
N LEU A 614 14.70 51.33 -14.16
CA LEU A 614 15.68 50.29 -14.44
C LEU A 614 15.51 49.68 -15.83
N PHE A 615 14.28 49.32 -16.22
CA PHE A 615 14.02 48.77 -17.56
C PHE A 615 14.27 49.79 -18.66
N TRP A 616 13.89 51.06 -18.44
CA TRP A 616 14.19 52.13 -19.38
C TRP A 616 15.71 52.30 -19.56
N SER A 617 16.47 52.37 -18.46
CA SER A 617 17.93 52.50 -18.51
C SER A 617 18.60 51.32 -19.21
N ALA A 618 18.10 50.10 -19.00
CA ALA A 618 18.60 48.91 -19.67
C ALA A 618 18.29 48.92 -21.17
N SER A 619 17.07 49.32 -21.57
CA SER A 619 16.67 49.46 -22.99
C SER A 619 17.57 50.45 -23.73
N GLU A 620 17.82 51.62 -23.15
CA GLU A 620 18.66 52.65 -23.75
C GLU A 620 20.13 52.22 -23.84
N HIS A 621 20.67 51.58 -22.80
CA HIS A 621 22.05 51.07 -22.83
C HIS A 621 22.27 49.97 -23.88
N CYS A 622 21.22 49.28 -24.31
CA CYS A 622 21.29 48.28 -25.38
C CYS A 622 21.21 48.87 -26.79
N ARG A 623 20.66 50.09 -26.93
CA ARG A 623 20.45 50.78 -28.21
C ARG A 623 21.65 51.63 -28.63
N VAL A 624 22.45 52.05 -27.66
CA VAL A 624 23.76 52.70 -27.82
C VAL A 624 24.83 51.62 -28.00
#